data_AF-A0A397USR7-F1
#
_entry.id   AF-A0A397USR7-F1
#
_cell.length_a   1.000
_cell.length_b   1.000
_cell.length_c   1.000
_cell.angle_alpha   90.00
_cell.angle_beta   90.00
_cell.angle_gamma   90.00
#
_symmetry.space_group_name_H-M   'P 1'
#
loop_
_entity.id
_entity.type
_entity.pdbx_description
1 polymer ?
#
loop_
_entity_poly.entity_id
_entity_poly.type
_entity_poly.pdbx_seq_one_letter_code
_entity_poly.pdbx_strand_id
1 'polypeptide(L)'
;MLSKFMFAHRGWLNLSTDKTNILELGSGCGLTGISLATTLVKLIALTDQATMLPHLWKNVKRNLDSDLISSKVLVAELTWGEEIDKDILSQHWDYIIASDCVYNEFIVGAFVETLARLCNNDKFMKRIHEESVQDDERIKERDEA
;
A
#
# COMPACT_ATOMS: atom_id res chain seq x y z
N MET A 1 -8.51 -0.37 -16.44
CA MET A 1 -9.49 -1.10 -15.63
C MET A 1 -9.55 -0.49 -14.23
N LEU A 2 -8.44 -0.47 -13.48
CA LEU A 2 -8.35 0.25 -12.19
C LEU A 2 -8.10 1.77 -12.32
N SER A 3 -7.10 2.21 -13.08
CA SER A 3 -6.81 3.66 -13.24
C SER A 3 -8.02 4.46 -13.75
N LYS A 4 -8.73 3.92 -14.74
CA LYS A 4 -9.98 4.50 -15.26
C LYS A 4 -11.07 4.60 -14.18
N PHE A 5 -11.21 3.58 -13.33
CA PHE A 5 -12.17 3.60 -12.23
C PHE A 5 -11.82 4.70 -11.23
N MET A 6 -10.55 4.78 -10.83
CA MET A 6 -10.07 5.83 -9.91
C MET A 6 -10.27 7.23 -10.49
N PHE A 7 -9.97 7.43 -11.78
CA PHE A 7 -10.22 8.69 -12.46
C PHE A 7 -11.70 9.07 -12.50
N ALA A 8 -12.57 8.12 -12.83
CA ALA A 8 -14.02 8.35 -12.90
C ALA A 8 -14.62 8.67 -11.54
N HIS A 9 -14.07 8.13 -10.45
CA HIS A 9 -14.57 8.29 -9.09
C HIS A 9 -13.67 9.15 -8.20
N ARG A 10 -12.77 9.95 -8.79
CA ARG A 10 -11.76 10.74 -8.07
C ARG A 10 -12.32 11.64 -6.97
N GLY A 11 -13.53 12.17 -7.15
CA GLY A 11 -14.20 12.99 -6.13
C GLY A 11 -14.72 12.17 -4.95
N TRP A 12 -15.27 10.98 -5.21
CA TRP A 12 -15.72 10.05 -4.16
C TRP A 12 -14.53 9.47 -3.39
N LEU A 13 -13.45 9.16 -4.09
CA LEU A 13 -12.18 8.71 -3.53
C LEU A 13 -11.34 9.86 -2.96
N ASN A 14 -11.82 11.11 -2.95
CA ASN A 14 -11.08 12.27 -2.44
C ASN A 14 -9.61 12.36 -2.95
N LEU A 15 -9.37 12.00 -4.23
CA LEU A 15 -8.04 12.02 -4.83
C LEU A 15 -7.63 13.46 -5.12
N SER A 16 -6.39 13.79 -4.75
CA SER A 16 -5.82 15.12 -4.91
C SER A 16 -4.37 15.02 -5.41
N THR A 17 -4.05 15.86 -6.39
CA THR A 17 -2.71 15.93 -7.00
C THR A 17 -1.64 16.49 -6.06
N ASP A 18 -2.04 17.08 -4.95
CA ASP A 18 -1.18 17.75 -3.96
C ASP A 18 -1.10 17.01 -2.62
N LYS A 19 -1.99 16.04 -2.37
CA LYS A 19 -2.07 15.33 -1.08
C LYS A 19 -1.95 13.83 -1.19
N THR A 20 -2.52 13.22 -2.23
CA THR A 20 -2.69 11.77 -2.28
C THR A 20 -1.39 11.05 -2.63
N ASN A 21 -0.97 10.16 -1.74
CA ASN A 21 0.13 9.22 -1.93
C ASN A 21 -0.42 7.82 -2.18
N ILE A 22 0.07 7.14 -3.21
CA ILE A 22 -0.34 5.79 -3.56
C ILE A 22 0.85 4.83 -3.58
N LEU A 23 0.69 3.66 -2.97
CA LEU A 23 1.57 2.52 -3.15
C LEU A 23 0.90 1.49 -4.05
N GLU A 24 1.51 1.18 -5.19
CA GLU A 24 1.07 0.11 -6.08
C GLU A 24 1.92 -1.14 -5.85
N LEU A 25 1.26 -2.24 -5.47
CA LEU A 25 1.85 -3.57 -5.31
C LEU A 25 1.72 -4.36 -6.61
N GLY A 26 2.79 -5.03 -7.04
CA GLY A 26 2.78 -5.86 -8.25
C GLY A 26 2.48 -5.03 -9.50
N SER A 27 3.25 -3.96 -9.71
CA SER A 27 3.02 -2.99 -10.78
C SER A 27 3.15 -3.60 -12.19
N GLY A 28 3.92 -4.67 -12.34
CA GLY A 28 4.25 -5.33 -13.59
C GLY A 28 4.80 -4.33 -14.62
N CYS A 29 3.98 -4.02 -15.62
CA CYS A 29 4.31 -3.02 -16.64
C CYS A 29 4.11 -1.56 -16.19
N GLY A 30 3.52 -1.32 -15.02
CA GLY A 30 3.26 0.00 -14.44
C GLY A 30 2.05 0.73 -15.02
N LEU A 31 1.15 0.05 -15.73
CA LEU A 31 0.08 0.71 -16.49
C LEU A 31 -0.84 1.57 -15.61
N THR A 32 -1.26 1.04 -14.46
CA THR A 32 -2.16 1.77 -13.56
C THR A 32 -1.43 2.96 -12.95
N GLY A 33 -0.30 2.75 -12.28
CA GLY A 33 0.38 3.83 -11.59
C GLY A 33 1.00 4.89 -12.50
N ILE A 34 1.54 4.53 -13.68
CA ILE A 34 1.97 5.52 -14.69
C ILE A 34 0.79 6.41 -15.11
N SER A 35 -0.39 5.82 -15.30
CA SER A 35 -1.60 6.57 -15.64
C SER A 35 -2.05 7.50 -14.51
N LEU A 36 -1.86 7.12 -13.25
CA LEU A 36 -2.24 7.95 -12.09
C LEU A 36 -1.24 9.08 -11.84
N ALA A 37 0.07 8.82 -12.04
CA ALA A 37 1.16 9.78 -11.84
C ALA A 37 0.96 11.09 -12.61
N THR A 38 0.38 11.01 -13.81
CA THR A 38 0.18 12.17 -14.69
C THR A 38 -0.98 13.08 -14.27
N THR A 39 -1.95 12.59 -13.47
CA THR A 39 -3.25 13.26 -13.39
C THR A 39 -3.90 13.35 -12.01
N LEU A 40 -3.59 12.46 -11.06
CA LEU A 40 -4.47 12.28 -9.89
C LEU A 40 -3.79 12.32 -8.53
N VAL A 41 -2.46 12.27 -8.47
CA VAL A 41 -1.74 12.03 -7.22
C VAL A 41 -0.54 12.96 -7.03
N LYS A 42 -0.14 13.09 -5.76
CA LYS A 42 1.08 13.78 -5.33
C LYS A 42 2.30 12.87 -5.50
N LEU A 43 2.20 11.64 -4.99
CA LEU A 43 3.27 10.66 -5.00
C LEU A 43 2.68 9.30 -5.38
N ILE A 44 3.41 8.54 -6.18
CA ILE A 44 3.12 7.14 -6.42
C ILE A 44 4.39 6.30 -6.36
N ALA A 45 4.37 5.26 -5.53
CA ALA A 45 5.38 4.22 -5.54
C ALA A 45 4.88 3.03 -6.37
N LEU A 46 5.64 2.69 -7.40
CA LEU A 46 5.44 1.51 -8.24
C LEU A 46 6.37 0.42 -7.74
N THR A 47 5.81 -0.62 -7.12
CA THR A 47 6.61 -1.71 -6.56
C THR A 47 6.37 -3.03 -7.27
N ASP A 48 7.44 -3.81 -7.36
CA ASP A 48 7.44 -5.17 -7.91
C ASP A 48 8.70 -5.93 -7.46
N GLN A 49 8.80 -7.21 -7.77
CA GLN A 49 10.01 -8.01 -7.52
C GLN A 49 11.21 -7.50 -8.34
N ALA A 50 12.45 -7.68 -7.85
CA ALA A 50 13.68 -7.18 -8.50
C ALA A 50 13.75 -7.45 -10.02
N THR A 51 13.34 -8.64 -10.44
CA THR A 51 13.39 -9.07 -11.85
C THR A 51 12.49 -8.24 -12.77
N MET A 52 11.45 -7.60 -12.24
CA MET A 52 10.53 -6.76 -13.01
C MET A 52 10.97 -5.29 -13.09
N LEU A 53 11.83 -4.82 -12.19
CA LEU A 53 12.22 -3.42 -12.11
C LEU A 53 12.85 -2.86 -13.41
N PRO A 54 13.70 -3.58 -14.16
CA PRO A 54 14.22 -3.06 -15.42
C PRO A 54 13.12 -2.77 -16.45
N HIS A 55 12.07 -3.61 -16.49
CA HIS A 55 10.93 -3.44 -17.39
C HIS A 55 10.02 -2.30 -16.93
N LEU A 56 9.73 -2.24 -15.64
CA LEU A 56 8.94 -1.19 -15.03
C LEU A 56 9.58 0.19 -15.26
N TRP A 57 10.89 0.32 -14.98
CA TRP A 57 11.64 1.55 -15.24
C TRP A 57 11.63 1.97 -16.70
N LYS A 58 11.77 1.01 -17.62
CA LYS A 58 11.70 1.29 -19.07
C LYS A 58 10.34 1.89 -19.44
N ASN A 59 9.25 1.34 -18.88
CA ASN A 59 7.91 1.84 -19.15
C ASN A 59 7.68 3.22 -18.51
N VAL A 60 8.14 3.45 -17.29
CA VAL A 60 8.09 4.76 -16.62
C VAL A 60 8.78 5.82 -17.48
N LYS A 61 10.05 5.58 -17.86
CA LYS A 61 10.85 6.52 -18.67
C LYS A 61 10.28 6.77 -20.07
N ARG A 62 9.52 5.83 -20.61
CA ARG A 62 8.91 5.96 -21.94
C ARG A 62 7.63 6.79 -21.92
N ASN A 63 6.92 6.82 -20.79
CA ASN A 63 5.58 7.40 -20.71
C ASN A 63 5.50 8.65 -19.83
N LEU A 64 6.54 8.96 -19.06
CA LEU A 64 6.60 10.12 -18.17
C LEU A 64 7.84 10.96 -18.47
N ASP A 65 7.68 12.28 -18.42
CA ASP A 65 8.79 13.22 -18.52
C ASP A 65 9.65 13.19 -17.24
N SER A 66 10.92 13.58 -17.35
CA SER A 66 11.89 13.56 -16.25
C SER A 66 11.43 14.32 -15.01
N ASP A 67 10.72 15.42 -15.20
CA ASP A 67 10.26 16.29 -14.11
C ASP A 67 9.15 15.61 -13.30
N LEU A 68 8.24 14.88 -13.96
CA LEU A 68 7.22 14.09 -13.28
C LEU A 68 7.84 12.90 -12.56
N ILE A 69 8.80 12.21 -13.19
CA ILE A 69 9.49 11.08 -12.58
C ILE A 69 10.16 11.54 -11.28
N SER A 70 10.95 12.61 -11.34
CA SER A 70 11.70 13.12 -10.18
C SER A 70 10.84 13.67 -9.05
N SER A 71 9.66 14.22 -9.35
CA SER A 71 8.80 14.87 -8.35
C SER A 71 7.70 13.99 -7.78
N LYS A 72 7.26 12.95 -8.51
CA LYS A 72 6.05 12.18 -8.16
C LYS A 72 6.19 10.67 -8.17
N VAL A 73 7.26 10.11 -8.75
CA VAL A 73 7.32 8.65 -8.98
C VAL A 73 8.49 8.04 -8.23
N LEU A 74 8.18 7.04 -7.43
CA LEU A 74 9.15 6.12 -6.84
C LEU A 74 8.99 4.77 -7.54
N VAL A 75 10.10 4.13 -7.86
CA VAL A 75 10.11 2.74 -8.33
C VAL A 75 11.03 1.98 -7.40
N ALA A 76 10.50 0.97 -6.72
CA ALA A 76 11.21 0.25 -5.68
C ALA A 76 10.93 -1.25 -5.75
N GLU A 77 11.87 -2.03 -5.23
CA GLU A 77 11.65 -3.45 -5.03
C GLU A 77 10.65 -3.67 -3.88
N LEU A 78 9.70 -4.59 -4.09
CA LEU A 78 8.90 -5.16 -3.02
C LEU A 78 8.46 -6.56 -3.42
N THR A 79 9.14 -7.55 -2.86
CA THR A 79 8.74 -8.96 -2.96
C THR A 79 7.79 -9.28 -1.80
N TRP A 80 6.61 -9.81 -2.10
CA TRP A 80 5.61 -10.09 -1.08
C TRP A 80 6.10 -11.16 -0.09
N GLY A 81 5.82 -10.94 1.19
CA GLY A 81 6.25 -11.81 2.30
C GLY A 81 7.67 -11.53 2.80
N GLU A 82 8.47 -10.75 2.06
CA GLU A 82 9.82 -10.38 2.45
C GLU A 82 9.86 -9.09 3.27
N GLU A 83 11.06 -8.65 3.68
CA GLU A 83 11.23 -7.37 4.35
C GLU A 83 10.88 -6.21 3.41
N ILE A 84 10.14 -5.24 3.94
CA ILE A 84 9.72 -4.06 3.18
C ILE A 84 10.73 -2.96 3.44
N ASP A 85 11.15 -2.28 2.37
CA ASP A 85 12.08 -1.16 2.44
C ASP A 85 11.59 -0.08 3.43
N LYS A 86 12.52 0.45 4.23
CA LYS A 86 12.25 1.49 5.23
C LYS A 86 11.73 2.78 4.60
N ASP A 87 12.11 3.09 3.38
CA ASP A 87 11.64 4.28 2.67
C ASP A 87 10.17 4.11 2.25
N ILE A 88 9.74 2.88 1.91
CA ILE A 88 8.32 2.58 1.68
C ILE A 88 7.54 2.60 2.99
N LEU A 89 8.10 2.01 4.06
CA LEU A 89 7.47 1.92 5.37
C LEU A 89 7.37 3.28 6.09
N SER A 90 8.32 4.19 5.90
CA SER A 90 8.32 5.51 6.54
C SER A 90 7.32 6.48 5.91
N GLN A 91 6.76 6.12 4.76
CA GLN A 91 5.83 6.95 4.02
C GLN A 91 4.38 6.65 4.40
N HIS A 92 3.60 7.72 4.54
CA HIS A 92 2.14 7.62 4.68
C HIS A 92 1.52 7.39 3.30
N TRP A 93 0.75 6.31 3.18
CA TRP A 93 0.05 5.92 1.94
C TRP A 93 -1.45 6.06 2.13
N ASP A 94 -2.09 6.98 1.41
CA ASP A 94 -3.55 7.13 1.44
C ASP A 94 -4.23 5.91 0.80
N TYR A 95 -3.58 5.31 -0.20
CA TYR A 95 -4.06 4.12 -0.88
C TYR A 95 -2.93 3.13 -1.12
N ILE A 96 -3.21 1.87 -0.82
CA ILE A 96 -2.45 0.73 -1.32
C ILE A 96 -3.33 0.06 -2.38
N ILE A 97 -2.81 -0.04 -3.61
CA ILE A 97 -3.53 -0.59 -4.75
C ILE A 97 -2.81 -1.79 -5.33
N ALA A 98 -3.58 -2.68 -5.93
CA ALA A 98 -3.12 -3.88 -6.61
C ALA A 98 -4.10 -4.18 -7.75
N SER A 99 -3.60 -4.54 -8.93
CA SER A 99 -4.44 -4.89 -10.09
C SER A 99 -3.96 -6.22 -10.64
N ASP A 100 -4.85 -7.23 -10.62
CA ASP A 100 -4.58 -8.57 -11.16
C ASP A 100 -3.40 -9.31 -10.47
N CYS A 101 -3.14 -9.01 -9.19
CA CYS A 101 -2.00 -9.55 -8.44
C CYS A 101 -2.19 -10.99 -7.94
N VAL A 102 -3.42 -11.43 -7.68
CA VAL A 102 -3.71 -12.75 -7.11
C VAL A 102 -4.23 -13.68 -8.21
N TYR A 103 -3.32 -14.43 -8.81
CA TYR A 103 -3.62 -15.41 -9.87
C TYR A 103 -3.26 -16.85 -9.49
N ASN A 104 -2.63 -17.04 -8.31
CA ASN A 104 -2.22 -18.33 -7.79
C ASN A 104 -2.47 -18.36 -6.27
N GLU A 105 -2.94 -19.49 -5.74
CA GLU A 105 -3.20 -19.67 -4.30
C GLU A 105 -1.93 -19.58 -3.44
N PHE A 106 -0.77 -19.98 -3.98
CA PHE A 106 0.49 -19.99 -3.21
C PHE A 106 1.01 -18.59 -2.86
N ILE A 107 0.60 -17.54 -3.60
CA ILE A 107 1.04 -16.16 -3.35
C ILE A 107 0.13 -15.40 -2.38
N VAL A 108 -1.05 -15.95 -2.06
CA VAL A 108 -2.05 -15.26 -1.23
C VAL A 108 -1.51 -14.98 0.17
N GLY A 109 -0.86 -15.96 0.80
CA GLY A 109 -0.33 -15.80 2.16
C GLY A 109 0.69 -14.66 2.25
N ALA A 110 1.67 -14.67 1.36
CA ALA A 110 2.71 -13.63 1.28
C ALA A 110 2.12 -12.25 0.96
N PHE A 111 1.13 -12.18 0.07
CA PHE A 111 0.44 -10.93 -0.28
C PHE A 111 -0.33 -10.34 0.91
N VAL A 112 -1.09 -11.17 1.63
CA VAL A 112 -1.84 -10.75 2.84
C VAL A 112 -0.90 -10.31 3.95
N GLU A 113 0.19 -11.03 4.18
CA GLU A 113 1.21 -10.64 5.16
C GLU A 113 1.81 -9.27 4.84
N THR A 114 2.12 -9.03 3.57
CA THR A 114 2.64 -7.74 3.10
C THR A 114 1.65 -6.62 3.36
N LEU A 115 0.37 -6.81 3.00
CA LEU A 115 -0.69 -5.84 3.26
C LEU A 115 -0.85 -5.57 4.77
N ALA A 116 -0.81 -6.60 5.61
CA ALA A 116 -0.90 -6.43 7.06
C ALA A 116 0.26 -5.57 7.60
N ARG A 117 1.49 -5.81 7.13
CA ARG A 117 2.65 -5.00 7.53
C ARG A 117 2.52 -3.54 7.07
N LEU A 118 2.07 -3.30 5.84
CA LEU A 118 1.88 -1.96 5.29
C LEU A 118 0.77 -1.20 6.02
N CYS A 119 -0.39 -1.84 6.26
CA CYS A 119 -1.53 -1.22 6.94
C CYS A 119 -1.27 -0.99 8.44
N ASN A 120 -0.48 -1.84 9.10
CA ASN A 120 -0.16 -1.68 10.52
C ASN A 120 0.88 -0.58 10.79
N ASN A 121 1.56 -0.09 9.75
CA ASN A 121 2.57 0.96 9.91
C ASN A 121 1.94 2.36 10.06
N ASP A 122 0.72 2.54 9.56
CA ASP A 122 -0.12 3.68 9.92
C ASP A 122 -0.85 3.39 11.22
N LYS A 123 -0.22 3.68 12.37
CA LYS A 123 -0.82 3.98 13.70
C LYS A 123 -2.29 3.54 13.96
N PHE A 124 -2.68 2.33 13.56
CA PHE A 124 -4.03 1.78 13.71
C PHE A 124 -4.05 0.61 14.71
N MET A 125 -2.98 0.50 15.51
CA MET A 125 -3.01 -0.17 16.81
C MET A 125 -3.13 0.85 17.93
N LYS A 126 -4.14 1.72 17.84
CA LYS A 126 -4.65 2.41 19.03
C LYS A 126 -5.49 1.39 19.82
N ARG A 127 -4.78 0.55 20.58
CA ARG A 127 -5.23 -0.08 21.84
C ARG A 127 -6.55 -0.88 21.75
N ILE A 128 -6.46 -2.17 21.41
CA ILE A 128 -7.23 -3.17 22.14
C ILE A 128 -6.32 -3.63 23.29
N HIS A 129 -6.45 -2.94 24.43
CA HIS A 129 -6.04 -3.54 25.69
C HIS A 129 -7.18 -4.49 26.02
N GLU A 130 -6.93 -5.79 26.03
CA GLU A 130 -7.80 -6.73 26.73
C GLU A 130 -7.75 -6.36 28.23
N GLU A 131 -8.68 -5.50 28.66
CA GLU A 131 -9.12 -5.52 30.06
C GLU A 131 -10.06 -6.71 30.21
N SER A 132 -9.51 -7.86 30.58
CA SER A 132 -10.30 -8.96 31.16
C SER A 132 -9.41 -9.99 31.82
N VAL A 133 -8.76 -9.61 32.93
CA VAL A 133 -8.27 -10.58 33.94
C VAL A 133 -8.51 -10.11 35.39
N GLN A 134 -8.78 -8.82 35.67
CA GLN A 134 -8.91 -8.32 37.06
C GLN A 134 -10.34 -8.26 37.63
N ASP A 135 -11.38 -8.53 36.84
CA ASP A 135 -12.76 -8.52 37.35
C ASP A 135 -13.25 -9.88 37.87
N ASP A 136 -12.56 -10.98 37.53
CA ASP A 136 -12.88 -12.32 38.04
C ASP A 136 -12.42 -12.55 39.49
N GLU A 137 -11.40 -11.81 39.97
CA GLU A 137 -10.96 -11.91 41.37
C GLU A 137 -11.90 -11.17 42.34
N ARG A 138 -12.53 -10.06 41.89
CA ARG A 138 -13.47 -9.28 42.72
C ARG A 138 -14.85 -9.93 42.89
N ILE A 139 -15.23 -10.84 41.99
CA ILE A 139 -16.50 -11.59 42.11
C ILE A 139 -16.33 -12.76 43.09
N LYS A 140 -15.18 -13.44 43.09
CA LYS A 140 -14.93 -14.55 44.04
C LYS A 140 -14.88 -14.11 45.51
N GLU A 141 -14.39 -12.90 45.80
CA GLU A 141 -14.36 -12.40 47.19
C GLU A 141 -15.73 -11.94 47.73
N ARG A 142 -16.75 -11.72 46.88
CA ARG A 142 -18.11 -11.37 47.33
C ARG A 142 -19.03 -12.57 47.58
N ASP A 143 -18.69 -13.74 47.01
CA ASP A 143 -19.45 -14.97 47.21
C ASP A 143 -18.91 -15.83 48.38
N GLU A 144 -17.78 -15.43 48.99
CA GLU A 144 -17.17 -16.08 50.16
C GLU A 144 -17.23 -15.24 51.46
N ALA A 145 -17.92 -14.09 51.47
CA ALA A 145 -18.12 -13.23 52.64
C ALA A 145 -19.60 -13.13 53.05
#